data_AF-A0A1D6MQ24-F1
#
_entry.id   AF-A0A1D6MQ24-F1
#
_cell.length_a   1.000
_cell.length_b   1.000
_cell.length_c   1.000
_cell.angle_alpha   90.00
_cell.angle_beta   90.00
_cell.angle_gamma   90.00
#
_symmetry.space_group_name_H-M   'P 1'
#
loop_
_entity.id
_entity.type
_entity.pdbx_description
1 polymer ?
#
loop_
_entity_poly.entity_id
_entity_poly.type
_entity_poly.pdbx_seq_one_letter_code
_entity_poly.pdbx_strand_id
1 'polypeptide(L)'
;MGVPAFYRWLAEKYPMVVVDVVEEEPVEIEGVKVPVDTSKPNPNSLEFDNLYLDMNGIIHPCFHPEDRPSPTTFGEVFQCMFDYIDRLFVMVRPRRLLYMAIDGVAPRAKMNQQRSRRFRAAKDAADAAAEEERLREEFEREGRKLPPKQQSQTCDSNVITPGTEFMAVLSVALQYYIHRRLNYDPGWKQIKVILSDANVPGEGEHKIMSYIRGQRNLSGFNPNTRHCLYGLDADLIMLALATHEVHFSILREVVYTPGQQDKCFLCGQVGHLAANCEGKVKRKAGEFDEKGGAIVPKKPYQFLNIWTLREYLEYEFRMPNPPFKIDFERIVDDFIFMCFFVGNDFLPHMPTLEIREGAINLLMAVYKKEFPSMGGYLTDSCTPDLSRVEHFIQAVGSYEDKIFQKRARLHQRQAERIKREKAQAKRGDDLDPHVRDDLIVPIQRFQGSRLASGAVPVPYEQNGSHKDNKERNSRARKAARVSTSGSSIASALVEAENDLEAQECENKEELKSMLKDALREKSDIFNSDNPEEDKVKLGEPGWRERYYEEKFGARTPEQIEEIRRDVVLKYTEGLCWVMHYYYEGVCSWQW
;
A
#
# COMPACT_ATOMS: atom_id res chain seq x y z
N MET A 1 -10.26 -6.96 4.14
CA MET A 1 -9.62 -5.89 4.94
C MET A 1 -8.13 -5.96 4.77
N GLY A 2 -7.47 -4.82 4.86
CA GLY A 2 -6.03 -4.80 4.81
C GLY A 2 -5.54 -3.47 5.34
N VAL A 3 -4.24 -3.44 5.55
CA VAL A 3 -3.45 -2.28 5.93
C VAL A 3 -3.90 -0.97 5.24
N PRO A 4 -4.15 -0.94 3.90
CA PRO A 4 -4.55 0.30 3.25
C PRO A 4 -5.98 0.74 3.59
N ALA A 5 -6.88 -0.19 3.94
CA ALA A 5 -8.28 0.15 4.21
C ALA A 5 -8.46 0.80 5.58
N PHE A 6 -7.80 0.28 6.62
CA PHE A 6 -7.87 0.86 7.95
C PHE A 6 -7.18 2.23 8.00
N TYR A 7 -5.95 2.31 7.48
CA TYR A 7 -5.22 3.57 7.40
C TYR A 7 -6.03 4.63 6.63
N ARG A 8 -6.59 4.28 5.47
CA ARG A 8 -7.41 5.21 4.68
C ARG A 8 -8.62 5.71 5.46
N TRP A 9 -9.38 4.81 6.09
CA TRP A 9 -10.50 5.21 6.94
C TRP A 9 -10.08 6.16 8.05
N LEU A 10 -8.96 5.87 8.70
CA LEU A 10 -8.43 6.69 9.81
C LEU A 10 -7.98 8.06 9.32
N ALA A 11 -7.19 8.12 8.24
CA ALA A 11 -6.69 9.38 7.67
C ALA A 11 -7.82 10.26 7.09
N GLU A 12 -8.84 9.66 6.50
CA GLU A 12 -10.03 10.39 6.01
C GLU A 12 -10.87 10.93 7.18
N LYS A 13 -11.04 10.16 8.24
CA LYS A 13 -11.88 10.55 9.39
C LYS A 13 -11.16 11.51 10.35
N TYR A 14 -9.86 11.31 10.56
CA TYR A 14 -9.03 12.03 11.51
C TYR A 14 -7.77 12.58 10.82
N PRO A 15 -7.91 13.58 9.93
CA PRO A 15 -6.82 14.01 9.06
C PRO A 15 -5.63 14.62 9.81
N MET A 16 -5.85 15.23 10.98
CA MET A 16 -4.77 15.86 11.77
C MET A 16 -3.83 14.84 12.44
N VAL A 17 -4.18 13.54 12.41
CA VAL A 17 -3.29 12.48 12.91
C VAL A 17 -2.09 12.30 11.96
N VAL A 18 -2.23 12.67 10.68
CA VAL A 18 -1.21 12.51 9.66
C VAL A 18 -0.41 13.80 9.50
N VAL A 19 0.92 13.71 9.55
CA VAL A 19 1.83 14.84 9.35
C VAL A 19 2.91 14.43 8.35
N ASP A 20 3.14 15.26 7.33
CA ASP A 20 4.20 14.99 6.34
C ASP A 20 5.59 15.15 6.97
N VAL A 21 6.50 14.24 6.58
CA VAL A 21 7.88 14.24 7.07
C VAL A 21 8.71 15.24 6.28
N VAL A 22 9.45 16.07 7.00
CA VAL A 22 10.50 16.93 6.46
C VAL A 22 11.81 16.16 6.44
N GLU A 23 12.31 15.87 5.24
CA GLU A 23 13.59 15.18 5.01
C GLU A 23 14.67 16.22 4.62
N GLU A 24 15.78 16.25 5.36
CA GLU A 24 16.95 17.03 4.96
C GLU A 24 17.73 16.24 3.90
N GLU A 25 18.10 16.88 2.80
CA GLU A 25 18.84 16.23 1.72
C GLU A 25 20.35 16.49 1.81
N PRO A 26 21.19 15.51 1.42
CA PRO A 26 22.63 15.73 1.26
C PRO A 26 22.90 16.88 0.30
N VAL A 27 23.83 17.76 0.67
CA VAL A 27 24.23 18.89 -0.17
C VAL A 27 25.42 18.47 -1.03
N GLU A 28 25.37 18.78 -2.33
CA GLU A 28 26.50 18.57 -3.22
C GLU A 28 27.32 19.87 -3.34
N ILE A 29 28.59 19.80 -2.93
CA ILE A 29 29.53 20.92 -2.98
C ILE A 29 30.72 20.46 -3.84
N GLU A 30 30.94 21.11 -4.98
CA GLU A 30 32.06 20.82 -5.89
C GLU A 30 32.14 19.34 -6.34
N GLY A 31 30.98 18.68 -6.54
CA GLY A 31 30.90 17.26 -6.92
C GLY A 31 31.08 16.27 -5.76
N VAL A 32 31.26 16.77 -4.53
CA VAL A 32 31.32 15.95 -3.31
C VAL A 32 29.97 16.04 -2.59
N LYS A 33 29.32 14.88 -2.40
CA LYS A 33 28.10 14.79 -1.59
C LYS A 33 28.46 14.84 -0.11
N VAL A 34 28.09 15.93 0.55
CA VAL A 34 28.21 16.09 1.99
C VAL A 34 27.02 15.40 2.65
N PRO A 35 27.25 14.38 3.51
CA PRO A 35 26.17 13.66 4.18
C PRO A 35 25.44 14.56 5.19
N VAL A 36 24.17 14.25 5.43
CA VAL A 36 23.34 14.95 6.43
C VAL A 36 23.87 14.67 7.83
N ASP A 37 24.11 15.73 8.61
CA ASP A 37 24.54 15.61 9.99
C ASP A 37 23.35 15.35 10.91
N THR A 38 23.12 14.07 11.22
CA THR A 38 22.01 13.58 12.05
C THR A 38 22.17 13.91 13.54
N SER A 39 23.33 14.44 13.97
CA SER A 39 23.52 14.93 15.35
C SER A 39 22.82 16.28 15.60
N LYS A 40 22.49 17.03 14.55
CA LYS A 40 21.75 18.29 14.63
C LYS A 40 20.28 18.07 15.01
N PRO A 41 19.59 19.12 15.52
CA PRO A 41 18.16 19.06 15.82
C PRO A 41 17.34 18.53 14.63
N ASN A 42 16.28 17.77 14.92
CA ASN A 42 15.42 17.17 13.91
C ASN A 42 14.64 18.27 13.14
N PRO A 43 14.67 18.28 11.79
CA PRO A 43 13.97 19.30 10.99
C PRO A 43 12.45 19.27 11.14
N ASN A 44 11.88 18.17 11.64
CA ASN A 44 10.44 18.02 11.89
C ASN A 44 9.97 18.78 13.14
N SER A 45 10.84 19.55 13.80
CA SER A 45 10.56 20.24 15.07
C SER A 45 10.09 19.31 16.19
N LEU A 46 10.39 18.01 16.05
CA LEU A 46 10.05 16.96 16.99
C LEU A 46 11.24 16.02 17.12
N GLU A 47 11.77 15.94 18.34
CA GLU A 47 12.83 14.96 18.69
C GLU A 47 12.19 13.64 19.11
N PHE A 48 12.87 12.53 18.77
CA PHE A 48 12.49 11.18 19.18
C PHE A 48 13.59 10.55 20.04
N ASP A 49 13.19 9.86 21.10
CA ASP A 49 14.15 9.12 21.94
C ASP A 49 14.48 7.77 21.30
N ASN A 50 13.44 7.04 20.88
CA ASN A 50 13.55 5.67 20.45
C ASN A 50 12.96 5.49 19.04
N LEU A 51 13.73 4.90 18.13
CA LEU A 51 13.28 4.43 16.83
C LEU A 51 13.21 2.91 16.84
N TYR A 52 12.07 2.35 16.45
CA TYR A 52 11.82 0.93 16.30
C TYR A 52 11.58 0.62 14.83
N LEU A 53 12.30 -0.37 14.30
CA LEU A 53 12.17 -0.80 12.92
C LEU A 53 11.61 -2.21 12.89
N ASP A 54 10.41 -2.35 12.34
CA ASP A 54 9.98 -3.65 11.79
C ASP A 54 10.74 -3.88 10.49
N MET A 55 11.73 -4.76 10.56
CA MET A 55 12.65 -5.03 9.45
C MET A 55 11.96 -5.75 8.31
N ASN A 56 10.87 -6.49 8.55
CA ASN A 56 10.16 -7.18 7.48
C ASN A 56 9.49 -6.18 6.53
N GLY A 57 9.00 -5.05 7.06
CA GLY A 57 8.55 -3.89 6.29
C GLY A 57 9.65 -3.18 5.47
N ILE A 58 10.93 -3.49 5.69
CA ILE A 58 12.08 -2.98 4.93
C ILE A 58 12.60 -4.03 3.93
N ILE A 59 12.71 -5.30 4.37
CA ILE A 59 13.28 -6.40 3.58
C ILE A 59 12.45 -6.63 2.32
N HIS A 60 11.12 -6.71 2.43
CA HIS A 60 10.25 -6.99 1.29
C HIS A 60 10.37 -5.94 0.15
N PRO A 61 10.25 -4.62 0.41
CA PRO A 61 10.50 -3.60 -0.61
C PRO A 61 11.92 -3.60 -1.18
N CYS A 62 12.91 -4.07 -0.42
CA CYS A 62 14.29 -4.18 -0.92
C CYS A 62 14.51 -5.39 -1.84
N PHE A 63 13.73 -6.47 -1.69
CA PHE A 63 13.74 -7.59 -2.65
C PHE A 63 12.99 -7.27 -3.94
N HIS A 64 11.85 -6.58 -3.81
CA HIS A 64 10.94 -6.31 -4.93
C HIS A 64 10.52 -4.84 -4.95
N PRO A 65 11.46 -3.91 -5.24
CA PRO A 65 11.14 -2.51 -5.34
C PRO A 65 10.17 -2.26 -6.51
N GLU A 66 9.15 -1.43 -6.29
CA GLU A 66 8.18 -1.08 -7.32
C GLU A 66 8.73 -0.04 -8.32
N ASP A 67 9.62 0.84 -7.85
CA ASP A 67 10.05 2.04 -8.60
C ASP A 67 11.41 1.90 -9.28
N ARG A 68 12.11 0.79 -9.05
CA ARG A 68 13.43 0.49 -9.64
C ARG A 68 13.55 -0.99 -9.97
N PRO A 69 14.52 -1.40 -10.80
CA PRO A 69 14.75 -2.82 -11.08
C PRO A 69 15.01 -3.61 -9.79
N SER A 70 14.47 -4.83 -9.71
CA SER A 70 14.74 -5.73 -8.60
C SER A 70 16.23 -6.08 -8.52
N PRO A 71 16.83 -6.06 -7.32
CA PRO A 71 18.19 -6.56 -7.13
C PRO A 71 18.33 -8.00 -7.60
N THR A 72 19.50 -8.37 -8.10
CA THR A 72 19.78 -9.72 -8.62
C THR A 72 20.55 -10.58 -7.62
N THR A 73 21.27 -9.94 -6.69
CA THR A 73 22.10 -10.60 -5.67
C THR A 73 21.72 -10.18 -4.25
N PHE A 74 22.02 -11.02 -3.26
CA PHE A 74 21.81 -10.65 -1.85
C PHE A 74 22.66 -9.46 -1.41
N GLY A 75 23.86 -9.27 -1.98
CA GLY A 75 24.71 -8.12 -1.69
C GLY A 75 24.04 -6.79 -2.06
N GLU A 76 23.41 -6.73 -3.23
CA GLU A 76 22.62 -5.56 -3.67
C GLU A 76 21.41 -5.33 -2.76
N VAL A 77 20.71 -6.39 -2.34
CA VAL A 77 19.61 -6.30 -1.36
C VAL A 77 20.11 -5.71 -0.05
N PHE A 78 21.23 -6.18 0.50
CA PHE A 78 21.78 -5.65 1.75
C PHE A 78 22.15 -4.18 1.64
N GLN A 79 22.76 -3.76 0.53
CA GLN A 79 23.06 -2.36 0.30
C GLN A 79 21.78 -1.51 0.22
N CYS A 80 20.75 -2.00 -0.48
CA CYS A 80 19.44 -1.35 -0.52
C CYS A 80 18.82 -1.20 0.88
N MET A 81 18.93 -2.23 1.72
CA MET A 81 18.45 -2.18 3.11
C MET A 81 19.24 -1.17 3.94
N PHE A 82 20.57 -1.11 3.80
CA PHE A 82 21.39 -0.14 4.53
C PHE A 82 21.03 1.30 4.17
N ASP A 83 20.86 1.58 2.87
CA ASP A 83 20.44 2.91 2.40
C ASP A 83 19.04 3.26 2.91
N TYR A 84 18.15 2.27 2.98
CA TYR A 84 16.80 2.44 3.52
C TYR A 84 16.85 2.81 5.01
N ILE A 85 17.61 2.05 5.82
CA ILE A 85 17.74 2.30 7.27
C ILE A 85 18.38 3.68 7.51
N ASP A 86 19.40 4.04 6.73
CA ASP A 86 20.03 5.36 6.82
C ASP A 86 19.01 6.48 6.56
N ARG A 87 18.16 6.33 5.54
CA ARG A 87 17.10 7.31 5.24
C ARG A 87 16.11 7.45 6.39
N LEU A 88 15.66 6.34 6.97
CA LEU A 88 14.80 6.35 8.16
C LEU A 88 15.47 7.05 9.34
N PHE A 89 16.76 6.77 9.56
CA PHE A 89 17.54 7.38 10.63
C PHE A 89 17.67 8.89 10.46
N VAL A 90 17.90 9.37 9.23
CA VAL A 90 18.00 10.81 8.90
C VAL A 90 16.69 11.55 9.22
N MET A 91 15.54 10.92 8.93
CA MET A 91 14.22 11.51 9.18
C MET A 91 13.85 11.55 10.68
N VAL A 92 14.17 10.50 11.44
CA VAL A 92 13.73 10.36 12.84
C VAL A 92 14.76 10.88 13.84
N ARG A 93 16.06 10.67 13.58
CA ARG A 93 17.19 11.05 14.45
C ARG A 93 16.99 10.62 15.92
N PRO A 94 16.87 9.30 16.21
CA PRO A 94 16.67 8.83 17.58
C PRO A 94 17.82 9.26 18.48
N ARG A 95 17.51 9.68 19.71
CA ARG A 95 18.51 10.21 20.66
C ARG A 95 18.97 9.22 21.72
N ARG A 96 18.29 8.08 21.87
CA ARG A 96 18.58 7.09 22.93
C ARG A 96 18.66 5.66 22.40
N LEU A 97 17.73 5.24 21.55
CA LEU A 97 17.62 3.85 21.10
C LEU A 97 17.29 3.73 19.62
N LEU A 98 18.00 2.83 18.94
CA LEU A 98 17.55 2.19 17.71
C LEU A 98 17.30 0.71 17.99
N TYR A 99 16.07 0.24 17.80
CA TYR A 99 15.69 -1.17 17.94
C TYR A 99 15.33 -1.72 16.57
N MET A 100 16.03 -2.76 16.13
CA MET A 100 15.82 -3.42 14.84
C MET A 100 15.26 -4.82 15.08
N ALA A 101 14.00 -5.05 14.71
CA ALA A 101 13.32 -6.31 14.94
C ALA A 101 13.05 -7.03 13.62
N ILE A 102 13.63 -8.22 13.46
CA ILE A 102 13.37 -9.12 12.34
C ILE A 102 12.37 -10.17 12.81
N ASP A 103 11.43 -10.59 11.95
CA ASP A 103 10.54 -11.70 12.31
C ASP A 103 11.34 -12.95 12.65
N GLY A 104 10.99 -13.57 13.78
CA GLY A 104 11.41 -14.91 14.15
C GLY A 104 10.29 -15.93 13.95
N VAL A 105 10.43 -17.09 14.58
CA VAL A 105 9.36 -18.11 14.56
C VAL A 105 8.11 -17.54 15.22
N ALA A 106 7.01 -17.46 14.48
CA ALA A 106 5.73 -16.91 14.94
C ALA A 106 4.85 -18.00 15.60
N PRO A 107 3.83 -17.62 16.40
CA PRO A 107 2.85 -18.55 16.95
C PRO A 107 2.06 -19.31 15.87
N ARG A 108 1.52 -20.48 16.22
CA ARG A 108 0.78 -21.35 15.29
C ARG A 108 -0.38 -20.62 14.60
N ALA A 109 -1.14 -19.81 15.34
CA ALA A 109 -2.17 -18.94 14.79
C ALA A 109 -1.68 -18.12 13.58
N LYS A 110 -0.52 -17.46 13.70
CA LYS A 110 0.08 -16.69 12.60
C LYS A 110 0.66 -17.57 11.49
N MET A 111 1.24 -18.72 11.84
CA MET A 111 1.83 -19.64 10.85
C MET A 111 0.82 -20.07 9.78
N ASN A 112 -0.46 -20.21 10.12
CA ASN A 112 -1.52 -20.55 9.17
C ASN A 112 -1.72 -19.43 8.13
N GLN A 113 -1.75 -18.17 8.58
CA GLN A 113 -1.82 -16.99 7.72
C GLN A 113 -0.58 -16.88 6.82
N GLN A 114 0.62 -17.03 7.40
CA GLN A 114 1.87 -17.01 6.64
C GLN A 114 1.93 -18.12 5.60
N ARG A 115 1.51 -19.34 5.96
CA ARG A 115 1.43 -20.48 5.03
C ARG A 115 0.49 -20.19 3.86
N SER A 116 -0.69 -19.64 4.13
CA SER A 116 -1.66 -19.29 3.08
C SER A 116 -1.10 -18.24 2.13
N ARG A 117 -0.47 -17.19 2.66
CA ARG A 117 0.18 -16.14 1.86
C ARG A 117 1.30 -16.69 0.98
N ARG A 118 2.17 -17.54 1.53
CA ARG A 118 3.28 -18.14 0.78
C ARG A 118 2.80 -19.09 -0.31
N PHE A 119 1.78 -19.90 -0.02
CA PHE A 119 1.18 -20.79 -1.02
C PHE A 119 0.56 -20.01 -2.18
N ARG A 120 -0.12 -18.89 -1.88
CA ARG A 120 -0.65 -17.98 -2.89
C ARG A 120 0.47 -17.33 -3.70
N ALA A 121 1.48 -16.75 -3.04
CA ALA A 121 2.60 -16.11 -3.72
C ALA A 121 3.36 -17.07 -4.65
N ALA A 122 3.56 -18.33 -4.23
CA ALA A 122 4.17 -19.36 -5.07
C ALA A 122 3.31 -19.71 -6.29
N LYS A 123 1.97 -19.79 -6.11
CA LYS A 123 1.04 -20.00 -7.22
C LYS A 123 1.04 -18.81 -8.19
N ASP A 124 0.91 -17.59 -7.67
CA ASP A 124 0.90 -16.36 -8.48
C ASP A 124 2.21 -16.21 -9.26
N ALA A 125 3.36 -16.54 -8.64
CA ALA A 125 4.66 -16.54 -9.30
C ALA A 125 4.75 -17.61 -10.40
N ALA A 126 4.21 -18.81 -10.17
CA ALA A 126 4.17 -19.87 -11.19
C ALA A 126 3.26 -19.48 -12.37
N ASP A 127 2.09 -18.91 -12.08
CA ASP A 127 1.15 -18.43 -13.10
C ASP A 127 1.76 -17.28 -13.91
N ALA A 128 2.48 -16.35 -13.26
CA ALA A 128 3.21 -15.27 -13.92
C ALA A 128 4.38 -15.78 -14.78
N ALA A 129 5.13 -16.78 -14.31
CA ALA A 129 6.23 -17.37 -15.07
C ALA A 129 5.74 -18.12 -16.32
N ALA A 130 4.62 -18.84 -16.21
CA ALA A 130 3.99 -19.51 -17.35
C ALA A 130 3.45 -18.50 -18.38
N GLU A 131 2.87 -17.40 -17.91
CA GLU A 131 2.40 -16.31 -18.77
C GLU A 131 3.55 -15.58 -19.46
N GLU A 132 4.65 -15.31 -18.76
CA GLU A 132 5.86 -14.73 -19.34
C GLU A 132 6.45 -15.63 -20.43
N GLU A 133 6.48 -16.96 -20.21
CA GLU A 133 6.98 -17.91 -21.20
C GLU A 133 6.12 -17.90 -22.47
N ARG A 134 4.79 -17.92 -22.33
CA ARG A 134 3.85 -17.83 -23.45
C ARG A 134 4.07 -16.56 -24.28
N LEU A 135 4.25 -15.42 -23.62
CA LEU A 135 4.51 -14.15 -24.30
C LEU A 135 5.89 -14.14 -24.97
N ARG A 136 6.92 -14.75 -24.37
CA ARG A 136 8.25 -14.90 -25.00
C ARG A 136 8.16 -15.71 -26.29
N GLU A 137 7.46 -16.84 -26.29
CA GLU A 137 7.23 -17.67 -27.50
C GLU A 137 6.50 -16.89 -28.60
N GLU A 138 5.56 -16.02 -28.24
CA GLU A 138 4.85 -15.15 -29.18
C GLU A 138 5.77 -14.12 -29.82
N PHE A 139 6.61 -13.44 -29.04
CA PHE A 139 7.62 -12.51 -29.56
C PHE A 139 8.61 -13.22 -30.49
N GLU A 140 9.06 -14.43 -30.13
CA GLU A 140 9.94 -15.24 -30.98
C GLU A 140 9.28 -15.59 -32.32
N ARG A 141 7.99 -15.96 -32.30
CA ARG A 141 7.20 -16.25 -33.52
C ARG A 141 7.02 -15.01 -34.41
N GLU A 142 6.96 -13.82 -33.82
CA GLU A 142 6.94 -12.54 -34.54
C GLU A 142 8.33 -12.11 -35.05
N GLY A 143 9.38 -12.87 -34.73
CA GLY A 143 10.75 -12.54 -35.09
C GLY A 143 11.37 -11.42 -34.24
N ARG A 144 10.74 -11.08 -33.11
CA ARG A 144 11.23 -10.07 -32.15
C ARG A 144 12.17 -10.75 -31.16
N LYS A 145 13.43 -10.30 -31.11
CA LYS A 145 14.41 -10.82 -30.16
C LYS A 145 14.16 -10.27 -28.76
N LEU A 146 14.26 -11.15 -27.78
CA LEU A 146 14.20 -10.80 -26.37
C LEU A 146 15.51 -11.19 -25.67
N PRO A 147 15.94 -10.44 -24.65
CA PRO A 147 17.11 -10.80 -23.88
C PRO A 147 16.88 -12.11 -23.09
N PRO A 148 17.95 -12.89 -22.85
CA PRO A 148 17.86 -14.14 -22.09
C PRO A 148 17.36 -13.89 -20.66
N LYS A 149 16.69 -14.90 -20.08
CA LYS A 149 16.28 -14.85 -18.66
C LYS A 149 17.53 -14.71 -17.78
N GLN A 150 17.62 -13.60 -17.05
CA GLN A 150 18.65 -13.43 -16.02
C GLN A 150 18.32 -14.35 -14.84
N GLN A 151 19.30 -15.13 -14.40
CA GLN A 151 19.20 -15.85 -13.14
C GLN A 151 19.30 -14.84 -11.98
N SER A 152 18.36 -14.89 -11.05
CA SER A 152 18.33 -14.01 -9.89
C SER A 152 18.25 -14.83 -8.61
N GLN A 153 19.10 -14.50 -7.63
CA GLN A 153 19.04 -15.07 -6.27
C GLN A 153 17.82 -14.57 -5.49
N THR A 154 17.20 -13.48 -5.93
CA THR A 154 16.09 -12.80 -5.25
C THR A 154 14.71 -13.20 -5.80
N CYS A 155 14.66 -14.16 -6.71
CA CYS A 155 13.41 -14.57 -7.36
C CYS A 155 12.40 -15.16 -6.36
N ASP A 156 12.86 -15.92 -5.37
CA ASP A 156 12.00 -16.52 -4.36
C ASP A 156 11.91 -15.66 -3.10
N SER A 157 10.79 -14.95 -2.92
CA SER A 157 10.53 -14.17 -1.70
C SER A 157 10.35 -15.02 -0.44
N ASN A 158 10.10 -16.34 -0.57
CA ASN A 158 9.93 -17.22 0.59
C ASN A 158 11.22 -17.41 1.39
N VAL A 159 12.39 -17.03 0.84
CA VAL A 159 13.66 -17.00 1.57
C VAL A 159 13.63 -16.02 2.75
N ILE A 160 12.70 -15.07 2.76
CA ILE A 160 12.42 -14.14 3.88
C ILE A 160 11.62 -14.89 4.96
N THR A 161 12.23 -15.92 5.54
CA THR A 161 11.64 -16.78 6.57
C THR A 161 12.74 -17.18 7.57
N PRO A 162 12.47 -17.16 8.88
CA PRO A 162 13.40 -17.66 9.89
C PRO A 162 13.91 -19.07 9.55
N GLY A 163 15.21 -19.29 9.74
CA GLY A 163 15.87 -20.57 9.48
C GLY A 163 16.42 -20.75 8.05
N THR A 164 16.22 -19.81 7.13
CA THR A 164 16.88 -19.84 5.83
C THR A 164 18.33 -19.33 5.90
N GLU A 165 19.15 -19.73 4.93
CA GLU A 165 20.52 -19.24 4.79
C GLU A 165 20.57 -17.71 4.59
N PHE A 166 19.62 -17.16 3.80
CA PHE A 166 19.50 -15.73 3.60
C PHE A 166 19.36 -14.97 4.92
N MET A 167 18.49 -15.43 5.83
CA MET A 167 18.28 -14.76 7.13
C MET A 167 19.51 -14.84 8.04
N ALA A 168 20.28 -15.94 7.96
CA ALA A 168 21.53 -16.08 8.70
C ALA A 168 22.58 -15.07 8.20
N VAL A 169 22.76 -14.95 6.88
CA VAL A 169 23.69 -13.98 6.27
C VAL A 169 23.22 -12.55 6.53
N LEU A 170 21.91 -12.29 6.48
CA LEU A 170 21.33 -10.99 6.79
C LEU A 170 21.67 -10.54 8.22
N SER A 171 21.59 -11.43 9.21
CA SER A 171 21.95 -11.11 10.60
C SER A 171 23.42 -10.64 10.70
N VAL A 172 24.34 -11.34 10.03
CA VAL A 172 25.77 -10.96 9.99
C VAL A 172 25.97 -9.62 9.28
N ALA A 173 25.29 -9.41 8.15
CA ALA A 173 25.38 -8.17 7.38
C ALA A 173 24.89 -6.95 8.19
N LEU A 174 23.78 -7.09 8.93
CA LEU A 174 23.25 -6.04 9.81
C LEU A 174 24.17 -5.77 10.99
N GLN A 175 24.75 -6.80 11.60
CA GLN A 175 25.76 -6.61 12.66
C GLN A 175 26.95 -5.80 12.14
N TYR A 176 27.48 -6.13 10.96
CA TYR A 176 28.54 -5.34 10.32
C TYR A 176 28.11 -3.88 10.09
N TYR A 177 26.92 -3.67 9.53
CA TYR A 177 26.36 -2.34 9.27
C TYR A 177 26.25 -1.50 10.55
N ILE A 178 25.71 -2.08 11.63
CA ILE A 178 25.57 -1.42 12.93
C ILE A 178 26.94 -1.00 13.47
N HIS A 179 27.93 -1.92 13.48
CA HIS A 179 29.28 -1.59 13.94
C HIS A 179 29.91 -0.48 13.09
N ARG A 180 29.72 -0.52 11.77
CA ARG A 180 30.21 0.54 10.88
C ARG A 180 29.57 1.89 11.23
N ARG A 181 28.25 1.95 11.41
CA ARG A 181 27.55 3.20 11.74
C ARG A 181 27.96 3.73 13.11
N LEU A 182 28.04 2.90 14.14
CA LEU A 182 28.49 3.31 15.48
C LEU A 182 29.91 3.91 15.50
N ASN A 183 30.81 3.41 14.64
CA ASN A 183 32.19 3.91 14.58
C ASN A 183 32.33 5.22 13.78
N TYR A 184 31.58 5.37 12.69
CA TYR A 184 31.81 6.43 11.70
C TYR A 184 30.72 7.50 11.61
N ASP A 185 29.50 7.23 12.09
CA ASP A 185 28.38 8.18 12.03
C ASP A 185 28.23 8.93 13.37
N PRO A 186 28.37 10.27 13.41
CA PRO A 186 28.24 11.06 14.63
C PRO A 186 26.88 10.89 15.34
N GLY A 187 25.78 10.74 14.61
CA GLY A 187 24.45 10.60 15.18
C GLY A 187 24.23 9.27 15.87
N TRP A 188 25.02 8.25 15.53
CA TRP A 188 24.95 6.91 16.14
C TRP A 188 25.80 6.78 17.40
N LYS A 189 26.79 7.65 17.62
CA LYS A 189 27.79 7.46 18.69
C LYS A 189 27.22 7.40 20.12
N GLN A 190 26.08 8.04 20.37
CA GLN A 190 25.51 8.17 21.71
C GLN A 190 24.23 7.35 21.92
N ILE A 191 23.81 6.55 20.93
CA ILE A 191 22.61 5.74 21.05
C ILE A 191 22.93 4.29 21.37
N LYS A 192 22.00 3.62 22.03
CA LYS A 192 21.99 2.16 22.12
C LYS A 192 21.38 1.59 20.85
N VAL A 193 22.00 0.57 20.27
CA VAL A 193 21.42 -0.20 19.16
C VAL A 193 21.12 -1.61 19.63
N ILE A 194 19.90 -2.09 19.41
CA ILE A 194 19.48 -3.46 19.70
C ILE A 194 19.06 -4.13 18.39
N LEU A 195 19.71 -5.24 18.06
CA LEU A 195 19.30 -6.11 16.95
C LEU A 195 18.63 -7.36 17.54
N SER A 196 17.36 -7.55 17.24
CA SER A 196 16.61 -8.76 17.53
C SER A 196 16.40 -9.53 16.23
N ASP A 197 17.32 -10.45 15.93
CA ASP A 197 17.31 -11.19 14.66
C ASP A 197 16.23 -12.30 14.61
N ALA A 198 16.24 -13.05 13.50
CA ALA A 198 15.26 -14.11 13.23
C ALA A 198 15.40 -15.34 14.14
N ASN A 199 16.50 -15.48 14.90
CA ASN A 199 16.67 -16.58 15.85
C ASN A 199 15.92 -16.32 17.17
N VAL A 200 15.61 -15.06 17.47
CA VAL A 200 14.72 -14.71 18.57
C VAL A 200 13.28 -15.04 18.16
N PRO A 201 12.52 -15.86 18.90
CA PRO A 201 11.12 -16.15 18.54
C PRO A 201 10.21 -14.92 18.60
N GLY A 202 9.12 -14.94 17.83
CA GLY A 202 8.11 -13.90 17.78
C GLY A 202 8.19 -13.00 16.55
N GLU A 203 7.08 -12.37 16.22
CA GLU A 203 6.99 -11.37 15.15
C GLU A 203 7.73 -10.09 15.54
N GLY A 204 8.28 -9.38 14.55
CA GLY A 204 9.08 -8.16 14.73
C GLY A 204 8.33 -7.09 15.51
N GLU A 205 7.09 -6.81 15.12
CA GLU A 205 6.21 -5.86 15.81
C GLU A 205 5.95 -6.27 17.27
N HIS A 206 5.66 -7.54 17.56
CA HIS A 206 5.39 -7.99 18.93
C HIS A 206 6.66 -8.05 19.79
N LYS A 207 7.85 -8.30 19.22
CA LYS A 207 9.14 -8.15 19.91
C LYS A 207 9.34 -6.70 20.37
N ILE A 208 9.04 -5.74 19.50
CA ILE A 208 9.11 -4.31 19.79
C ILE A 208 8.14 -3.96 20.93
N MET A 209 6.88 -4.38 20.83
CA MET A 209 5.88 -4.07 21.86
C MET A 209 6.22 -4.71 23.21
N SER A 210 6.72 -5.95 23.20
CA SER A 210 7.21 -6.62 24.40
C SER A 210 8.36 -5.84 25.06
N TYR A 211 9.30 -5.34 24.26
CA TYR A 211 10.38 -4.49 24.75
C TYR A 211 9.84 -3.19 25.40
N ILE A 212 8.92 -2.48 24.73
CA ILE A 212 8.33 -1.23 25.25
C ILE A 212 7.63 -1.48 26.59
N ARG A 213 6.76 -2.50 26.67
CA ARG A 213 6.09 -2.89 27.92
C ARG A 213 7.08 -3.26 29.02
N GLY A 214 8.13 -4.00 28.67
CA GLY A 214 9.21 -4.34 29.57
C GLY A 214 9.93 -3.12 30.13
N GLN A 215 10.16 -2.07 29.31
CA GLN A 215 10.78 -0.83 29.76
C GLN A 215 9.87 -0.02 30.70
N ARG A 216 8.57 0.06 30.39
CA ARG A 216 7.58 0.78 31.20
C ARG A 216 7.50 0.27 32.65
N ASN A 217 7.76 -1.02 32.85
CA ASN A 217 7.76 -1.66 34.16
C ASN A 217 9.07 -1.45 34.97
N LEU A 218 10.09 -0.80 34.40
CA LEU A 218 11.35 -0.54 35.10
C LEU A 218 11.27 0.70 35.99
N SER A 219 11.91 0.62 37.15
CA SER A 219 12.08 1.78 38.04
C SER A 219 12.92 2.87 37.34
N GLY A 220 12.41 4.11 37.30
CA GLY A 220 13.09 5.23 36.66
C GLY A 220 12.78 5.37 35.15
N PHE A 221 11.83 4.60 34.61
CA PHE A 221 11.30 4.84 33.27
C PHE A 221 10.75 6.27 33.14
N ASN A 222 11.07 6.93 32.02
CA ASN A 222 10.53 8.25 31.71
C ASN A 222 9.21 8.10 30.94
N PRO A 223 8.05 8.46 31.52
CA PRO A 223 6.76 8.35 30.82
C PRO A 223 6.61 9.34 29.65
N ASN A 224 7.53 10.29 29.51
CA ASN A 224 7.58 11.21 28.37
C ASN A 224 8.59 10.77 27.30
N THR A 225 9.02 9.50 27.32
CA THR A 225 9.84 8.95 26.24
C THR A 225 9.07 9.04 24.93
N ARG A 226 9.72 9.51 23.87
CA ARG A 226 9.12 9.67 22.54
C ARG A 226 9.50 8.50 21.64
N HIS A 227 8.49 7.77 21.21
CA HIS A 227 8.61 6.54 20.45
C HIS A 227 8.26 6.79 18.97
N CYS A 228 9.09 6.31 18.05
CA CYS A 228 8.80 6.26 16.63
C CYS A 228 8.92 4.83 16.14
N LEU A 229 7.85 4.27 15.59
CA LEU A 229 7.84 2.92 15.01
C LEU A 229 7.71 3.03 13.49
N TYR A 230 8.65 2.45 12.75
CA TYR A 230 8.54 2.31 11.31
C TYR A 230 7.82 1.02 10.93
N GLY A 231 6.81 1.13 10.09
CA GLY A 231 6.17 0.01 9.42
C GLY A 231 4.89 0.43 8.69
N LEU A 232 4.41 -0.43 7.80
CA LEU A 232 3.24 -0.13 6.99
C LEU A 232 1.95 -0.69 7.58
N ASP A 233 2.03 -1.76 8.38
CA ASP A 233 0.89 -2.55 8.81
C ASP A 233 -0.11 -1.79 9.70
N ALA A 234 -1.41 -2.06 9.53
CA ALA A 234 -2.47 -1.40 10.29
C ALA A 234 -2.49 -1.87 11.76
N ASP A 235 -2.05 -3.10 12.00
CA ASP A 235 -1.93 -3.69 13.34
C ASP A 235 -0.97 -2.87 14.22
N LEU A 236 0.03 -2.20 13.63
CA LEU A 236 0.93 -1.28 14.34
C LEU A 236 0.18 -0.12 15.02
N ILE A 237 -0.93 0.35 14.46
CA ILE A 237 -1.75 1.42 15.06
C ILE A 237 -2.41 0.90 16.34
N MET A 238 -2.95 -0.32 16.29
CA MET A 238 -3.58 -0.97 17.44
C MET A 238 -2.55 -1.31 18.51
N LEU A 239 -1.40 -1.85 18.10
CA LEU A 239 -0.29 -2.15 19.01
C LEU A 239 0.25 -0.87 19.66
N ALA A 240 0.41 0.22 18.92
CA ALA A 240 0.84 1.50 19.47
C ALA A 240 -0.16 2.06 20.48
N LEU A 241 -1.46 1.99 20.20
CA LEU A 241 -2.51 2.35 21.16
C LEU A 241 -2.45 1.49 22.44
N ALA A 242 -2.27 0.17 22.28
CA ALA A 242 -2.16 -0.81 23.38
C ALA A 242 -0.91 -0.63 24.25
N THR A 243 0.09 0.13 23.80
CA THR A 243 1.23 0.48 24.67
C THR A 243 0.84 1.45 25.78
N HIS A 244 -0.22 2.23 25.58
CA HIS A 244 -0.60 3.37 26.43
C HIS A 244 0.54 4.37 26.65
N GLU A 245 1.51 4.44 25.74
CA GLU A 245 2.54 5.48 25.77
C GLU A 245 1.97 6.78 25.19
N VAL A 246 2.27 7.89 25.86
CA VAL A 246 1.70 9.20 25.49
C VAL A 246 2.27 9.66 24.16
N HIS A 247 3.59 9.64 24.00
CA HIS A 247 4.27 10.20 22.82
C HIS A 247 4.70 9.10 21.86
N PHE A 248 3.76 8.58 21.08
CA PHE A 248 4.00 7.53 20.09
C PHE A 248 3.64 7.99 18.67
N SER A 249 4.57 7.85 17.72
CA SER A 249 4.34 8.06 16.29
C SER A 249 4.65 6.81 15.49
N ILE A 250 3.91 6.59 14.40
CA ILE A 250 4.25 5.59 13.39
C ILE A 250 4.76 6.31 12.15
N LEU A 251 5.96 5.95 11.69
CA LEU A 251 6.54 6.43 10.44
C LEU A 251 6.20 5.45 9.32
N ARG A 252 5.68 5.97 8.21
CA ARG A 252 5.27 5.14 7.06
C ARG A 252 5.44 5.86 5.73
N GLU A 253 5.59 5.10 4.66
CA GLU A 253 5.56 5.61 3.30
C GLU A 253 4.15 6.06 2.89
N VAL A 254 4.07 7.07 2.04
CA VAL A 254 2.82 7.46 1.39
C VAL A 254 2.51 6.45 0.28
N VAL A 255 1.41 5.71 0.46
CA VAL A 255 0.92 4.75 -0.53
C VAL A 255 -0.04 5.47 -1.48
N TYR A 256 0.40 5.71 -2.71
CA TYR A 256 -0.45 6.25 -3.77
C TYR A 256 -1.28 5.13 -4.40
N THR A 257 -2.60 5.29 -4.45
CA THR A 257 -3.45 4.32 -5.17
C THR A 257 -3.32 4.58 -6.69
N PRO A 258 -3.05 3.56 -7.54
CA PRO A 258 -3.09 3.72 -8.98
C PRO A 258 -4.46 4.27 -9.41
N GLY A 259 -4.48 5.44 -10.05
CA GLY A 259 -5.70 6.20 -10.40
C GLY A 259 -5.90 7.51 -9.62
N GLN A 260 -5.14 7.74 -8.52
CA GLN A 260 -5.08 9.03 -7.82
C GLN A 260 -3.89 9.90 -8.25
N GLN A 261 -3.10 9.48 -9.24
CA GLN A 261 -2.17 10.39 -9.92
C GLN A 261 -2.98 11.33 -10.81
N ASP A 262 -3.64 12.32 -10.19
CA ASP A 262 -4.12 13.47 -10.92
C ASP A 262 -2.89 14.19 -11.46
N LYS A 263 -2.51 13.84 -12.70
CA LYS A 263 -1.64 14.68 -13.51
C LYS A 263 -2.28 16.06 -13.48
N CYS A 264 -1.52 17.07 -13.08
CA CYS A 264 -2.00 18.44 -13.09
C CYS A 264 -2.62 18.72 -14.46
N PHE A 265 -3.90 19.08 -14.49
CA PHE A 265 -4.66 19.23 -15.74
C PHE A 265 -4.04 20.28 -16.68
N LEU A 266 -3.22 21.19 -16.13
CA LEU A 266 -2.57 22.27 -16.85
C LEU A 266 -1.19 21.90 -17.43
N CYS A 267 -0.35 21.17 -16.69
CA CYS A 267 1.03 20.89 -17.12
C CYS A 267 1.35 19.39 -17.28
N GLY A 268 0.42 18.50 -16.92
CA GLY A 268 0.58 17.05 -17.01
C GLY A 268 1.55 16.45 -15.99
N GLN A 269 2.11 17.26 -15.08
CA GLN A 269 3.05 16.79 -14.05
C GLN A 269 2.30 16.28 -12.80
N VAL A 270 2.86 15.29 -12.14
CA VAL A 270 2.34 14.75 -10.87
C VAL A 270 2.86 15.57 -9.68
N GLY A 271 2.15 15.54 -8.55
CA GLY A 271 2.64 16.11 -7.29
C GLY A 271 2.18 17.53 -6.95
N HIS A 272 1.23 18.12 -7.69
CA HIS A 272 0.57 19.37 -7.30
C HIS A 272 -0.85 19.48 -7.88
N LEU A 273 -1.73 20.22 -7.19
CA LEU A 273 -3.06 20.58 -7.68
C LEU A 273 -2.95 21.64 -8.78
N ALA A 274 -3.89 21.65 -9.74
CA ALA A 274 -3.91 22.66 -10.82
C ALA A 274 -3.94 24.11 -10.30
N ALA A 275 -4.53 24.34 -9.12
CA ALA A 275 -4.54 25.64 -8.45
C ALA A 275 -3.14 26.13 -8.02
N ASN A 276 -2.21 25.21 -7.79
CA ASN A 276 -0.83 25.48 -7.35
C ASN A 276 0.19 25.31 -8.50
N CYS A 277 -0.27 25.26 -9.75
CA CYS A 277 0.59 25.05 -10.90
C CYS A 277 1.34 26.34 -11.27
N GLU A 278 2.67 26.32 -11.17
CA GLU A 278 3.53 27.44 -11.61
C GLU A 278 3.63 27.58 -13.15
N GLY A 279 2.93 26.75 -13.92
CA GLY A 279 2.90 26.82 -15.39
C GLY A 279 4.21 26.45 -16.10
N LYS A 280 5.19 25.88 -15.40
CA LYS A 280 6.48 25.49 -15.99
C LYS A 280 6.34 24.20 -16.80
N VAL A 281 6.46 24.32 -18.13
CA VAL A 281 6.54 23.21 -19.09
C VAL A 281 7.71 22.29 -18.70
N LYS A 282 7.54 20.96 -18.83
CA LYS A 282 8.61 19.97 -18.62
C LYS A 282 9.86 20.42 -19.40
N ARG A 283 10.97 20.71 -18.71
CA ARG A 283 12.24 21.02 -19.39
C ARG A 283 12.65 19.77 -20.20
N LYS A 284 12.69 19.90 -21.52
CA LYS A 284 13.32 18.90 -22.41
C LYS A 284 14.78 18.78 -21.99
N ALA A 285 15.23 17.55 -21.74
CA ALA A 285 16.65 17.26 -21.56
C ALA A 285 17.24 16.98 -22.95
N GLY A 286 17.79 18.02 -23.60
CA GLY A 286 18.45 17.90 -24.90
C GLY A 286 17.51 17.87 -26.12
N GLU A 287 18.10 17.67 -27.31
CA GLU A 287 17.38 17.64 -28.60
C GLU A 287 16.56 16.34 -28.81
N PHE A 288 16.82 15.29 -28.03
CA PHE A 288 16.19 13.97 -28.17
C PHE A 288 15.62 13.37 -26.88
N ASP A 289 15.33 14.17 -25.86
CA ASP A 289 14.80 13.68 -24.56
C ASP A 289 15.60 12.46 -24.06
N GLU A 290 16.93 12.52 -24.21
CA GLU A 290 17.84 11.45 -23.80
C GLU A 290 17.60 11.18 -22.32
N LYS A 291 17.32 9.91 -21.98
CA LYS A 291 17.10 9.45 -20.60
C LYS A 291 18.42 9.50 -19.81
N GLY A 292 18.92 10.70 -19.52
CA GLY A 292 19.75 10.91 -18.34
C GLY A 292 18.96 10.39 -17.16
N GLY A 293 19.54 9.41 -16.43
CA GLY A 293 18.87 8.53 -15.47
C GLY A 293 17.69 9.22 -14.80
N ALA A 294 16.47 8.86 -15.21
CA ALA A 294 15.26 9.49 -14.74
C ALA A 294 15.31 9.50 -13.21
N ILE A 295 15.38 10.70 -12.61
CA ILE A 295 15.33 10.86 -11.15
C ILE A 295 13.96 10.33 -10.75
N VAL A 296 13.91 9.06 -10.34
CA VAL A 296 12.71 8.44 -9.78
C VAL A 296 12.37 9.28 -8.56
N PRO A 297 11.20 9.96 -8.54
CA PRO A 297 10.84 10.81 -7.42
C PRO A 297 10.80 9.96 -6.16
N LYS A 298 11.55 10.38 -5.12
CA LYS A 298 11.61 9.65 -3.86
C LYS A 298 10.20 9.54 -3.28
N LYS A 299 9.82 8.33 -2.84
CA LYS A 299 8.58 8.11 -2.09
C LYS A 299 8.59 8.97 -0.81
N PRO A 300 7.57 9.81 -0.56
CA PRO A 300 7.50 10.63 0.64
C PRO A 300 7.05 9.79 1.84
N TYR A 301 7.31 10.29 3.04
CA TYR A 301 6.93 9.68 4.30
C TYR A 301 5.98 10.58 5.10
N GLN A 302 5.21 9.94 5.97
CA GLN A 302 4.29 10.57 6.91
C GLN A 302 4.48 9.99 8.31
N PHE A 303 4.38 10.86 9.31
CA PHE A 303 4.12 10.48 10.69
C PHE A 303 2.62 10.33 10.91
N LEU A 304 2.25 9.26 11.60
CA LEU A 304 0.93 9.06 12.18
C LEU A 304 1.04 9.20 13.70
N ASN A 305 0.51 10.29 14.23
CA ASN A 305 0.68 10.69 15.63
C ASN A 305 -0.42 10.09 16.51
N ILE A 306 -0.06 9.07 17.29
CA ILE A 306 -1.03 8.31 18.09
C ILE A 306 -1.63 9.15 19.21
N TRP A 307 -0.91 10.14 19.76
CA TRP A 307 -1.50 11.06 20.75
C TRP A 307 -2.67 11.86 20.18
N THR A 308 -2.56 12.37 18.94
CA THR A 308 -3.65 13.08 18.28
C THR A 308 -4.83 12.14 18.02
N LEU A 309 -4.56 10.88 17.65
CA LEU A 309 -5.61 9.87 17.52
C LEU A 309 -6.33 9.63 18.86
N ARG A 310 -5.58 9.57 19.97
CA ARG A 310 -6.17 9.42 21.31
C ARG A 310 -7.09 10.57 21.66
N GLU A 311 -6.72 11.82 21.36
CA GLU A 311 -7.60 12.99 21.55
C GLU A 311 -8.90 12.87 20.73
N TYR A 312 -8.81 12.42 19.47
CA TYR A 312 -9.99 12.16 18.64
C TYR A 312 -10.88 11.08 19.24
N LEU A 313 -10.30 9.97 19.68
CA LEU A 313 -11.05 8.88 20.31
C LEU A 313 -11.70 9.35 21.61
N GLU A 314 -10.99 10.10 22.44
CA GLU A 314 -11.55 10.66 23.68
C GLU A 314 -12.78 11.50 23.37
N TYR A 315 -12.71 12.37 22.36
CA TYR A 315 -13.85 13.17 21.91
C TYR A 315 -15.00 12.31 21.36
N GLU A 316 -14.71 11.35 20.49
CA GLU A 316 -15.70 10.46 19.86
C GLU A 316 -16.46 9.61 20.87
N PHE A 317 -15.80 9.20 21.96
CA PHE A 317 -16.38 8.38 23.02
C PHE A 317 -16.95 9.18 24.20
N ARG A 318 -17.04 10.51 24.10
CA ARG A 318 -17.75 11.31 25.11
C ARG A 318 -19.22 10.90 25.17
N MET A 319 -19.63 10.45 26.35
CA MET A 319 -21.02 10.11 26.66
C MET A 319 -21.58 11.19 27.58
N PRO A 320 -22.76 11.79 27.29
CA PRO A 320 -23.29 12.91 28.08
C PRO A 320 -23.72 12.51 29.49
N ASN A 321 -24.14 11.25 29.71
CA ASN A 321 -24.58 10.74 31.02
C ASN A 321 -24.02 9.33 31.25
N PRO A 322 -22.71 9.17 31.51
CA PRO A 322 -22.15 7.85 31.73
C PRO A 322 -22.63 7.28 33.08
N PRO A 323 -22.82 5.95 33.19
CA PRO A 323 -23.27 5.31 34.43
C PRO A 323 -22.27 5.45 35.58
N PHE A 324 -20.99 5.71 35.27
CA PHE A 324 -19.90 5.94 36.21
C PHE A 324 -18.83 6.84 35.58
N LYS A 325 -17.80 7.22 36.35
CA LYS A 325 -16.67 8.01 35.83
C LYS A 325 -15.90 7.20 34.78
N ILE A 326 -15.94 7.64 33.53
CA ILE A 326 -15.23 6.97 32.44
C ILE A 326 -13.72 7.17 32.58
N ASP A 327 -13.01 6.05 32.65
CA ASP A 327 -11.61 5.92 32.33
C ASP A 327 -11.44 5.79 30.80
N PHE A 328 -10.67 6.69 30.21
CA PHE A 328 -10.40 6.73 28.78
C PHE A 328 -9.44 5.61 28.33
N GLU A 329 -8.50 5.20 29.17
CA GLU A 329 -7.55 4.13 28.82
C GLU A 329 -8.30 2.81 28.53
N ARG A 330 -9.36 2.56 29.31
CA ARG A 330 -10.28 1.43 29.12
C ARG A 330 -11.13 1.51 27.85
N ILE A 331 -11.46 2.72 27.41
CA ILE A 331 -12.14 2.94 26.13
C ILE A 331 -11.20 2.62 24.96
N VAL A 332 -9.91 2.95 25.10
CA VAL A 332 -8.90 2.59 24.09
C VAL A 332 -8.79 1.08 23.99
N ASP A 333 -8.77 0.35 25.11
CA ASP A 333 -8.75 -1.12 25.13
C ASP A 333 -9.96 -1.71 24.40
N ASP A 334 -11.16 -1.22 24.72
CA ASP A 334 -12.40 -1.64 24.08
C ASP A 334 -12.45 -1.28 22.60
N PHE A 335 -11.87 -0.14 22.19
CA PHE A 335 -11.76 0.25 20.79
C PHE A 335 -10.88 -0.72 20.00
N ILE A 336 -9.71 -1.08 20.55
CA ILE A 336 -8.82 -2.09 19.96
C ILE A 336 -9.56 -3.44 19.85
N PHE A 337 -10.24 -3.85 20.91
CA PHE A 337 -11.01 -5.10 20.92
C PHE A 337 -12.15 -5.09 19.88
N MET A 338 -12.87 -3.97 19.72
CA MET A 338 -13.86 -3.80 18.65
C MET A 338 -13.23 -3.96 17.26
N CYS A 339 -12.03 -3.43 17.04
CA CYS A 339 -11.33 -3.57 15.78
C CYS A 339 -10.96 -5.02 15.43
N PHE A 340 -10.75 -5.90 16.43
CA PHE A 340 -10.50 -7.33 16.19
C PHE A 340 -11.68 -8.05 15.52
N PHE A 341 -12.92 -7.63 15.77
CA PHE A 341 -14.12 -8.17 15.09
C PHE A 341 -14.20 -7.76 13.63
N VAL A 342 -13.70 -6.57 13.32
CA VAL A 342 -13.57 -6.14 11.93
C VAL A 342 -12.57 -7.08 11.30
N GLY A 343 -11.32 -7.10 11.80
CA GLY A 343 -10.28 -7.98 11.29
C GLY A 343 -8.98 -7.99 12.06
N ASN A 344 -8.29 -9.13 11.97
CA ASN A 344 -6.92 -9.34 12.43
C ASN A 344 -6.30 -10.50 11.63
N ASP A 345 -5.02 -10.77 11.85
CA ASP A 345 -4.30 -11.83 11.12
C ASP A 345 -4.63 -13.27 11.55
N PHE A 346 -5.29 -13.46 12.69
CA PHE A 346 -5.45 -14.76 13.35
C PHE A 346 -6.85 -15.35 13.14
N LEU A 347 -7.86 -14.49 13.01
CA LEU A 347 -9.25 -14.88 12.83
C LEU A 347 -9.79 -14.45 11.46
N PRO A 348 -10.69 -15.24 10.86
CA PRO A 348 -11.41 -14.80 9.68
C PRO A 348 -12.28 -13.60 10.03
N HIS A 349 -12.35 -12.66 9.10
CA HIS A 349 -13.20 -11.49 9.24
C HIS A 349 -14.67 -11.86 9.27
N MET A 350 -15.46 -11.15 10.08
CA MET A 350 -16.90 -11.33 10.06
C MET A 350 -17.45 -10.87 8.71
N PRO A 351 -18.23 -11.69 7.98
CA PRO A 351 -18.77 -11.32 6.67
C PRO A 351 -19.55 -10.01 6.70
N THR A 352 -20.17 -9.70 7.84
CA THR A 352 -21.00 -8.52 8.11
C THR A 352 -20.19 -7.24 8.29
N LEU A 353 -18.93 -7.33 8.71
CA LEU A 353 -18.13 -6.17 9.14
C LEU A 353 -17.01 -5.85 8.14
N GLU A 354 -17.28 -4.92 7.23
CA GLU A 354 -16.27 -4.39 6.31
C GLU A 354 -15.96 -2.90 6.58
N ILE A 355 -14.67 -2.56 6.70
CA ILE A 355 -14.20 -1.18 6.94
C ILE A 355 -14.76 -0.21 5.89
N ARG A 356 -14.75 -0.62 4.62
CA ARG A 356 -15.23 0.19 3.47
C ARG A 356 -16.72 0.52 3.55
N GLU A 357 -17.49 -0.27 4.30
CA GLU A 357 -18.92 -0.07 4.52
C GLU A 357 -19.23 0.67 5.83
N GLY A 358 -18.19 1.10 6.55
CA GLY A 358 -18.32 1.84 7.81
C GLY A 358 -18.46 0.94 9.04
N ALA A 359 -17.96 -0.30 9.02
CA ALA A 359 -18.06 -1.23 10.14
C ALA A 359 -17.54 -0.65 11.47
N ILE A 360 -16.39 0.04 11.47
CA ILE A 360 -15.82 0.62 12.70
C ILE A 360 -16.76 1.69 13.28
N ASN A 361 -17.34 2.55 12.43
CA ASN A 361 -18.30 3.56 12.86
C ASN A 361 -19.56 2.92 13.45
N LEU A 362 -20.04 1.81 12.86
CA LEU A 362 -21.16 1.04 13.40
C LEU A 362 -20.83 0.47 14.79
N LEU A 363 -19.67 -0.17 14.95
CA LEU A 363 -19.24 -0.74 16.23
C LEU A 363 -19.14 0.34 17.32
N MET A 364 -18.49 1.47 17.02
CA MET A 364 -18.41 2.62 17.93
C MET A 364 -19.79 3.15 18.31
N ALA A 365 -20.71 3.24 17.36
CA ALA A 365 -22.07 3.74 17.61
C ALA A 365 -22.89 2.78 18.48
N VAL A 366 -22.83 1.47 18.20
CA VAL A 366 -23.49 0.44 19.00
C VAL A 366 -22.90 0.40 20.40
N TYR A 367 -21.57 0.47 20.53
CA TYR A 367 -20.89 0.47 21.81
C TYR A 367 -21.38 1.62 22.70
N LYS A 368 -21.35 2.87 22.20
CA LYS A 368 -21.82 4.04 22.94
C LYS A 368 -23.29 3.94 23.34
N LYS A 369 -24.12 3.37 22.47
CA LYS A 369 -25.55 3.18 22.73
C LYS A 369 -25.81 2.14 23.82
N GLU A 370 -25.11 1.01 23.76
CA GLU A 370 -25.34 -0.13 24.65
C GLU A 370 -24.51 -0.05 25.95
N PHE A 371 -23.50 0.84 26.03
CA PHE A 371 -22.61 0.99 27.18
C PHE A 371 -23.35 1.09 28.54
N PRO A 372 -24.44 1.88 28.70
CA PRO A 372 -25.18 1.93 29.96
C PRO A 372 -25.87 0.60 30.29
N SER A 373 -26.39 -0.10 29.28
CA SER A 373 -27.10 -1.38 29.44
C SER A 373 -26.15 -2.53 29.75
N MET A 374 -24.95 -2.52 29.16
CA MET A 374 -23.90 -3.52 29.42
C MET A 374 -23.27 -3.39 30.81
N GLY A 375 -23.43 -2.22 31.45
CA GLY A 375 -22.93 -1.97 32.79
C GLY A 375 -21.41 -1.70 32.87
N GLY A 376 -20.73 -1.53 31.73
CA GLY A 376 -19.33 -1.12 31.69
C GLY A 376 -18.58 -1.53 30.43
N TYR A 377 -17.25 -1.59 30.56
CA TYR A 377 -16.30 -1.91 29.49
C TYR A 377 -16.41 -3.36 29.00
N LEU A 378 -16.08 -3.59 27.73
CA LEU A 378 -16.02 -4.93 27.13
C LEU A 378 -14.81 -5.73 27.62
N THR A 379 -13.73 -5.03 27.97
CA THR A 379 -12.46 -5.63 28.35
C THR A 379 -11.98 -5.09 29.69
N ASP A 380 -11.22 -5.93 30.40
CA ASP A 380 -10.40 -5.59 31.56
C ASP A 380 -8.94 -5.89 31.26
N SER A 381 -8.23 -4.87 30.76
CA SER A 381 -6.89 -5.03 30.19
C SER A 381 -6.89 -6.13 29.12
N CYS A 382 -6.20 -7.25 29.35
CA CYS A 382 -6.14 -8.34 28.38
C CYS A 382 -7.35 -9.30 28.41
N THR A 383 -8.29 -9.15 29.33
CA THR A 383 -9.38 -10.12 29.56
C THR A 383 -10.74 -9.58 29.13
N PRO A 384 -11.37 -10.14 28.07
CA PRO A 384 -12.73 -9.78 27.68
C PRO A 384 -13.79 -10.27 28.67
N ASP A 385 -14.77 -9.43 28.99
CA ASP A 385 -15.99 -9.81 29.73
C ASP A 385 -16.99 -10.43 28.75
N LEU A 386 -17.01 -11.77 28.67
CA LEU A 386 -17.79 -12.50 27.68
C LEU A 386 -19.30 -12.22 27.74
N SER A 387 -19.85 -11.92 28.92
CA SER A 387 -21.27 -11.58 29.06
C SER A 387 -21.59 -10.24 28.41
N ARG A 388 -20.70 -9.24 28.58
CA ARG A 388 -20.84 -7.94 27.91
C ARG A 388 -20.55 -8.03 26.41
N VAL A 389 -19.56 -8.82 26.02
CA VAL A 389 -19.24 -9.07 24.61
C VAL A 389 -20.41 -9.76 23.89
N GLU A 390 -21.06 -10.73 24.53
CA GLU A 390 -22.26 -11.36 23.99
C GLU A 390 -23.38 -10.33 23.75
N HIS A 391 -23.70 -9.49 24.74
CA HIS A 391 -24.69 -8.42 24.58
C HIS A 391 -24.33 -7.52 23.40
N PHE A 392 -23.09 -7.05 23.36
CA PHE A 392 -22.60 -6.16 22.31
C PHE A 392 -22.74 -6.77 20.92
N ILE A 393 -22.31 -8.02 20.74
CA ILE A 393 -22.36 -8.68 19.44
C ILE A 393 -23.80 -9.03 19.04
N GLN A 394 -24.69 -9.36 19.99
CA GLN A 394 -26.12 -9.50 19.69
C GLN A 394 -26.72 -8.18 19.18
N ALA A 395 -26.34 -7.05 19.79
CA ALA A 395 -26.79 -5.74 19.34
C ALA A 395 -26.24 -5.39 17.94
N VAL A 396 -24.98 -5.71 17.65
CA VAL A 396 -24.39 -5.57 16.30
C VAL A 396 -25.11 -6.47 15.29
N GLY A 397 -25.39 -7.73 15.66
CA GLY A 397 -26.09 -8.71 14.84
C GLY A 397 -27.49 -8.29 14.40
N SER A 398 -28.16 -7.40 15.16
CA SER A 398 -29.46 -6.82 14.76
C SER A 398 -29.40 -5.95 13.49
N TYR A 399 -28.21 -5.54 13.06
CA TYR A 399 -27.99 -4.77 11.83
C TYR A 399 -27.59 -5.63 10.63
N GLU A 400 -27.31 -6.92 10.84
CA GLU A 400 -26.71 -7.81 9.84
C GLU A 400 -27.52 -7.89 8.53
N ASP A 401 -28.83 -8.16 8.62
CA ASP A 401 -29.68 -8.25 7.44
C ASP A 401 -29.74 -6.93 6.66
N LYS A 402 -29.77 -5.79 7.36
CA LYS A 402 -29.79 -4.46 6.73
C LYS A 402 -28.46 -4.19 6.00
N ILE A 403 -27.34 -4.62 6.57
CA ILE A 403 -26.02 -4.48 5.97
C ILE A 403 -25.95 -5.29 4.68
N PHE A 404 -26.32 -6.58 4.73
CA PHE A 404 -26.27 -7.43 3.54
C PHE A 404 -27.24 -6.99 2.45
N GLN A 405 -28.46 -6.56 2.80
CA GLN A 405 -29.39 -6.00 1.83
C GLN A 405 -28.85 -4.73 1.16
N LYS A 406 -28.17 -3.86 1.92
CA LYS A 406 -27.54 -2.66 1.37
C LYS A 406 -26.38 -3.05 0.43
N ARG A 407 -25.54 -3.99 0.84
CA ARG A 407 -24.42 -4.52 0.04
C ARG A 407 -24.91 -5.12 -1.27
N ALA A 408 -25.90 -6.00 -1.25
CA ALA A 408 -26.49 -6.61 -2.44
C ALA A 408 -27.02 -5.55 -3.43
N ARG A 409 -27.73 -4.53 -2.95
CA ARG A 409 -28.22 -3.42 -3.79
C ARG A 409 -27.09 -2.62 -4.44
N LEU A 410 -25.98 -2.40 -3.73
CA LEU A 410 -24.82 -1.69 -4.27
C LEU A 410 -24.11 -2.52 -5.34
N HIS A 411 -23.88 -3.81 -5.11
CA HIS A 411 -23.31 -4.70 -6.11
C HIS A 411 -24.17 -4.79 -7.37
N GLN A 412 -25.49 -4.90 -7.22
CA GLN A 412 -26.41 -4.91 -8.36
C GLN A 412 -26.28 -3.65 -9.21
N ARG A 413 -26.25 -2.46 -8.57
CA ARG A 413 -26.07 -1.18 -9.27
C ARG A 413 -24.72 -1.09 -9.99
N GLN A 414 -23.66 -1.59 -9.36
CA GLN A 414 -22.33 -1.60 -9.96
C GLN A 414 -22.25 -2.56 -11.15
N ALA A 415 -22.80 -3.76 -11.03
CA ALA A 415 -22.88 -4.72 -12.12
C ALA A 415 -23.69 -4.18 -13.32
N GLU A 416 -24.82 -3.53 -13.05
CA GLU A 416 -25.61 -2.85 -14.09
C GLU A 416 -24.84 -1.72 -14.78
N ARG A 417 -24.06 -0.93 -14.02
CA ARG A 417 -23.20 0.12 -14.57
C ARG A 417 -22.11 -0.45 -15.47
N ILE A 418 -21.38 -1.46 -15.02
CA ILE A 418 -20.33 -2.12 -15.80
C ILE A 418 -20.92 -2.73 -17.09
N LYS A 419 -22.10 -3.36 -16.99
CA LYS A 419 -22.79 -3.92 -18.16
C LYS A 419 -23.17 -2.83 -19.17
N ARG A 420 -23.59 -1.66 -18.72
CA ARG A 420 -23.89 -0.50 -19.59
C ARG A 420 -22.62 0.06 -20.24
N GLU A 421 -21.54 0.22 -19.48
CA GLU A 421 -20.25 0.69 -19.99
C GLU A 421 -19.67 -0.28 -21.03
N LYS A 422 -19.68 -1.60 -20.76
CA LYS A 422 -19.29 -2.63 -21.74
C LYS A 422 -20.16 -2.61 -23.00
N ALA A 423 -21.48 -2.43 -22.85
CA ALA A 423 -22.39 -2.33 -23.99
C ALA A 423 -22.18 -1.05 -24.81
N GLN A 424 -21.75 0.06 -24.19
CA GLN A 424 -21.37 1.30 -24.87
C GLN A 424 -20.03 1.17 -25.58
N ALA A 425 -19.02 0.57 -24.95
CA ALA A 425 -17.72 0.30 -25.56
C ALA A 425 -17.86 -0.57 -26.82
N LYS A 426 -18.64 -1.67 -26.74
CA LYS A 426 -18.94 -2.53 -27.90
C LYS A 426 -19.67 -1.80 -29.04
N ARG A 427 -20.42 -0.73 -28.75
CA ARG A 427 -21.10 0.08 -29.79
C ARG A 427 -20.19 1.18 -30.38
N GLY A 428 -19.13 1.55 -29.67
CA GLY A 428 -18.17 2.56 -30.11
C GLY A 428 -17.15 2.03 -31.13
N ASP A 429 -16.86 0.73 -31.09
CA ASP A 429 -15.93 0.06 -32.02
C ASP A 429 -16.58 -0.31 -33.38
N ASP A 430 -17.92 -0.26 -33.49
CA ASP A 430 -18.68 -0.58 -34.71
C ASP A 430 -18.95 0.62 -35.63
N LEU A 431 -18.43 1.82 -35.32
CA LEU A 431 -18.54 2.99 -36.20
C LEU A 431 -17.34 3.07 -37.15
N ASP A 432 -17.45 2.33 -38.25
CA ASP A 432 -16.67 2.54 -39.48
C ASP A 432 -16.74 4.04 -39.87
N PRO A 433 -15.63 4.75 -40.14
CA PRO A 433 -15.62 6.19 -40.42
C PRO A 433 -16.09 6.48 -41.86
N HIS A 434 -17.31 6.06 -42.21
CA HIS A 434 -17.93 6.41 -43.49
C HIS A 434 -19.46 6.45 -43.40
N VAL A 435 -20.01 7.44 -42.69
CA VAL A 435 -21.35 7.96 -43.04
C VAL A 435 -21.31 9.48 -43.02
N ARG A 436 -21.79 10.03 -44.13
CA ARG A 436 -21.69 11.41 -44.62
C ARG A 436 -22.41 12.42 -43.74
N ASP A 437 -21.88 13.63 -43.76
CA ASP A 437 -22.59 14.89 -43.50
C ASP A 437 -23.99 14.85 -44.08
N ASP A 438 -24.99 15.05 -43.22
CA ASP A 438 -26.12 15.95 -43.45
C ASP A 438 -27.12 15.74 -42.31
N LEU A 439 -27.28 16.78 -41.48
CA LEU A 439 -28.54 17.29 -40.94
C LEU A 439 -28.23 18.31 -39.83
N ILE A 440 -27.86 19.50 -40.28
CA ILE A 440 -27.95 20.72 -39.49
C ILE A 440 -29.44 20.98 -39.22
N VAL A 441 -29.86 20.96 -37.96
CA VAL A 441 -31.14 21.55 -37.53
C VAL A 441 -30.82 22.79 -36.68
N PRO A 442 -31.40 23.98 -36.96
CA PRO A 442 -30.91 25.24 -36.41
C PRO A 442 -31.38 25.46 -34.97
N ILE A 443 -30.45 25.80 -34.07
CA ILE A 443 -30.79 26.30 -32.73
C ILE A 443 -31.23 27.76 -32.86
N GLN A 444 -32.51 28.01 -32.58
CA GLN A 444 -33.12 29.33 -32.51
C GLN A 444 -32.50 30.10 -31.33
N ARG A 445 -31.69 31.14 -31.62
CA ARG A 445 -31.11 32.03 -30.61
C ARG A 445 -32.18 32.96 -30.04
N PHE A 446 -32.49 32.78 -28.75
CA PHE A 446 -33.30 33.69 -27.96
C PHE A 446 -32.51 35.00 -27.73
N GLN A 447 -33.07 36.14 -28.13
CA GLN A 447 -32.56 37.49 -27.85
C GLN A 447 -33.24 38.09 -26.62
N GLY A 448 -32.46 38.63 -25.69
CA GLY A 448 -32.96 39.43 -24.57
C GLY A 448 -31.85 40.02 -23.70
N SER A 449 -31.34 41.21 -24.12
CA SER A 449 -30.81 42.37 -23.37
C SER A 449 -30.07 42.20 -22.02
N ARG A 450 -29.04 42.95 -21.62
CA ARG A 450 -28.31 44.16 -22.07
C ARG A 450 -27.15 44.38 -21.05
N LEU A 451 -26.14 45.18 -21.42
CA LEU A 451 -25.00 45.73 -20.63
C LEU A 451 -23.76 44.80 -20.60
N ALA A 452 -22.52 45.17 -20.93
CA ALA A 452 -21.93 46.46 -21.32
C ALA A 452 -20.70 46.21 -22.23
N SER A 453 -20.32 47.25 -22.97
CA SER A 453 -19.38 47.28 -24.09
C SER A 453 -17.89 47.37 -23.71
N GLY A 454 -17.01 46.98 -24.64
CA GLY A 454 -15.58 47.36 -24.68
C GLY A 454 -14.70 46.29 -25.34
N ALA A 455 -14.60 46.27 -26.67
CA ALA A 455 -13.55 46.91 -27.50
C ALA A 455 -12.38 45.95 -27.83
N VAL A 456 -12.39 45.48 -29.08
CA VAL A 456 -11.24 44.89 -29.81
C VAL A 456 -10.38 46.05 -30.35
N PRO A 457 -9.11 45.82 -30.73
CA PRO A 457 -8.86 45.76 -32.16
C PRO A 457 -7.84 44.68 -32.61
N VAL A 458 -8.21 43.96 -33.66
CA VAL A 458 -7.35 43.39 -34.73
C VAL A 458 -7.06 44.56 -35.73
N PRO A 459 -6.26 44.49 -36.83
CA PRO A 459 -5.73 43.32 -37.55
C PRO A 459 -4.33 43.48 -38.22
N TYR A 460 -3.80 42.39 -38.78
CA TYR A 460 -3.01 42.49 -40.01
C TYR A 460 -3.21 41.24 -40.88
N GLU A 461 -3.90 41.43 -42.00
CA GLU A 461 -3.89 40.54 -43.17
C GLU A 461 -3.00 41.17 -44.25
N GLN A 462 -2.26 40.36 -45.00
CA GLN A 462 -1.90 40.68 -46.38
C GLN A 462 -2.12 39.47 -47.30
N ASN A 463 -2.86 39.78 -48.38
CA ASN A 463 -3.27 38.97 -49.51
C ASN A 463 -2.16 38.74 -50.55
N GLY A 464 -2.35 37.72 -51.39
CA GLY A 464 -1.83 37.63 -52.77
C GLY A 464 -1.45 36.19 -53.18
N SER A 465 -2.38 35.34 -53.64
CA SER A 465 -2.96 35.18 -55.00
C SER A 465 -2.16 34.31 -56.00
N HIS A 466 -2.71 33.11 -56.27
CA HIS A 466 -2.92 32.43 -57.57
C HIS A 466 -1.74 32.08 -58.52
N LYS A 467 -1.50 30.78 -58.78
CA LYS A 467 -1.97 30.02 -59.99
C LYS A 467 -1.34 28.62 -60.15
N ASP A 468 -2.24 27.62 -60.20
CA ASP A 468 -2.34 26.45 -61.10
C ASP A 468 -1.14 25.66 -61.67
N ASN A 469 -1.27 24.34 -61.43
CA ASN A 469 -1.25 23.20 -62.36
C ASN A 469 0.02 22.37 -62.67
N LYS A 470 -0.20 21.06 -62.43
CA LYS A 470 0.13 19.86 -63.25
C LYS A 470 1.50 19.16 -63.17
N GLU A 471 1.39 17.94 -62.64
CA GLU A 471 1.80 16.65 -63.21
C GLU A 471 3.30 16.25 -63.34
N ARG A 472 3.59 15.12 -62.65
CA ARG A 472 4.27 13.90 -63.11
C ARG A 472 5.79 13.90 -63.42
N ASN A 473 6.45 13.11 -62.56
CA ASN A 473 7.36 11.98 -62.85
C ASN A 473 8.89 12.20 -62.97
N SER A 474 9.59 11.24 -62.35
CA SER A 474 10.91 10.66 -62.67
C SER A 474 12.20 11.17 -62.00
N ARG A 475 12.75 10.26 -61.18
CA ARG A 475 14.16 9.98 -60.81
C ARG A 475 15.27 10.94 -61.27
N ALA A 476 16.11 11.34 -60.31
CA ALA A 476 17.57 11.26 -60.46
C ALA A 476 18.27 11.12 -59.10
N ARG A 477 18.94 9.97 -58.89
CA ARG A 477 19.96 9.76 -57.86
C ARG A 477 21.18 10.63 -58.18
N LYS A 478 21.70 11.36 -57.19
CA LYS A 478 23.07 11.91 -57.24
C LYS A 478 23.87 11.37 -56.07
N ALA A 479 24.77 10.43 -56.38
CA ALA A 479 25.81 9.97 -55.50
C ALA A 479 26.88 11.07 -55.35
N ALA A 480 27.28 11.36 -54.11
CA ALA A 480 28.49 12.09 -53.79
C ALA A 480 29.56 11.11 -53.28
N ARG A 481 30.79 11.35 -53.73
CA ARG A 481 31.96 10.46 -53.71
C ARG A 481 32.53 10.23 -52.32
N VAL A 482 32.96 8.99 -52.08
CA VAL A 482 33.85 8.57 -50.99
C VAL A 482 35.31 8.88 -51.35
N SER A 483 36.10 9.32 -50.36
CA SER A 483 37.56 9.17 -50.36
C SER A 483 38.07 9.05 -48.91
N THR A 484 38.33 7.80 -48.49
CA THR A 484 39.46 7.28 -47.65
C THR A 484 39.84 8.03 -46.35
N SER A 485 40.02 7.42 -45.18
CA SER A 485 40.19 6.00 -44.79
C SER A 485 40.29 5.93 -43.25
N GLY A 486 39.64 4.95 -42.59
CA GLY A 486 40.07 4.48 -41.27
C GLY A 486 39.00 4.19 -40.20
N SER A 487 37.73 4.58 -40.36
CA SER A 487 36.68 4.31 -39.37
C SER A 487 35.29 4.28 -40.01
N SER A 488 34.88 3.16 -40.64
CA SER A 488 33.50 3.06 -41.19
C SER A 488 32.87 1.68 -41.23
N ILE A 489 33.59 0.64 -40.79
CA ILE A 489 32.96 -0.67 -40.57
C ILE A 489 32.75 -0.87 -39.07
N ALA A 490 33.76 -0.60 -38.25
CA ALA A 490 33.65 -0.67 -36.79
C ALA A 490 32.59 0.31 -36.23
N SER A 491 32.55 1.56 -36.70
CA SER A 491 31.51 2.53 -36.25
C SER A 491 30.10 2.10 -36.65
N ALA A 492 29.92 1.59 -37.87
CA ALA A 492 28.62 1.12 -38.35
C ALA A 492 28.18 -0.19 -37.70
N LEU A 493 29.13 -1.06 -37.33
CA LEU A 493 28.87 -2.26 -36.53
C LEU A 493 28.47 -1.91 -35.11
N VAL A 494 29.18 -0.97 -34.47
CA VAL A 494 28.85 -0.49 -33.12
C VAL A 494 27.49 0.23 -33.12
N GLU A 495 27.18 1.03 -34.13
CA GLU A 495 25.86 1.66 -34.27
C GLU A 495 24.75 0.62 -34.48
N ALA A 496 24.96 -0.39 -35.34
CA ALA A 496 23.99 -1.47 -35.53
C ALA A 496 23.83 -2.38 -34.30
N GLU A 497 24.90 -2.63 -33.55
CA GLU A 497 24.87 -3.36 -32.27
C GLU A 497 24.09 -2.57 -31.21
N ASN A 498 24.33 -1.26 -31.10
CA ASN A 498 23.58 -0.38 -30.20
C ASN A 498 22.08 -0.29 -30.57
N ASP A 499 21.75 -0.25 -31.86
CA ASP A 499 20.36 -0.24 -32.34
C ASP A 499 19.64 -1.57 -32.04
N LEU A 500 20.35 -2.71 -32.17
CA LEU A 500 19.82 -4.03 -31.80
C LEU A 500 19.61 -4.15 -30.29
N GLU A 501 20.56 -3.69 -29.47
CA GLU A 501 20.44 -3.67 -28.01
C GLU A 501 19.29 -2.76 -27.55
N ALA A 502 19.11 -1.60 -28.20
CA ALA A 502 17.99 -0.71 -27.95
C ALA A 502 16.64 -1.38 -28.27
N GLN A 503 16.55 -2.08 -29.41
CA GLN A 503 15.35 -2.80 -29.82
C GLN A 503 15.02 -3.98 -28.88
N GLU A 504 16.03 -4.73 -28.42
CA GLU A 504 15.85 -5.78 -27.42
C GLU A 504 15.37 -5.23 -26.06
N CYS A 505 15.84 -4.04 -25.68
CA CYS A 505 15.40 -3.33 -24.48
C CYS A 505 13.94 -2.86 -24.58
N GLU A 506 13.53 -2.32 -25.73
CA GLU A 506 12.14 -1.94 -26.00
C GLU A 506 11.20 -3.16 -25.96
N ASN A 507 11.60 -4.27 -26.61
CA ASN A 507 10.84 -5.52 -26.58
C ASN A 507 10.66 -6.05 -25.14
N LYS A 508 11.69 -5.92 -24.29
CA LYS A 508 11.63 -6.32 -22.87
C LYS A 508 10.63 -5.48 -22.07
N GLU A 509 10.57 -4.18 -22.30
CA GLU A 509 9.60 -3.31 -21.61
C GLU A 509 8.16 -3.56 -22.09
N GLU A 510 7.97 -3.85 -23.37
CA GLU A 510 6.67 -4.25 -23.91
C GLU A 510 6.18 -5.58 -23.33
N LEU A 511 7.06 -6.58 -23.26
CA LEU A 511 6.79 -7.87 -22.61
C LEU A 511 6.32 -7.66 -21.16
N LYS A 512 7.00 -6.81 -20.39
CA LYS A 512 6.60 -6.49 -19.00
C LYS A 512 5.22 -5.84 -18.93
N SER A 513 4.91 -4.91 -19.85
CA SER A 513 3.60 -4.27 -19.90
C SER A 513 2.49 -5.27 -20.21
N MET A 514 2.68 -6.10 -21.24
CA MET A 514 1.73 -7.14 -21.64
C MET A 514 1.52 -8.16 -20.52
N LEU A 515 2.59 -8.60 -19.85
CA LEU A 515 2.50 -9.50 -18.70
C LEU A 515 1.66 -8.87 -17.58
N LYS A 516 1.90 -7.59 -17.25
CA LYS A 516 1.14 -6.88 -16.22
C LYS A 516 -0.34 -6.77 -16.57
N ASP A 517 -0.67 -6.47 -17.82
CA ASP A 517 -2.06 -6.38 -18.28
C ASP A 517 -2.74 -7.75 -18.30
N ALA A 518 -2.07 -8.80 -18.80
CA ALA A 518 -2.58 -10.17 -18.80
C ALA A 518 -2.86 -10.70 -17.38
N LEU A 519 -1.96 -10.42 -16.43
CA LEU A 519 -2.15 -10.75 -15.02
C LEU A 519 -3.33 -9.98 -14.41
N ARG A 520 -3.48 -8.69 -14.74
CA ARG A 520 -4.61 -7.87 -14.28
C ARG A 520 -5.94 -8.43 -14.80
N GLU A 521 -6.03 -8.76 -16.07
CA GLU A 521 -7.24 -9.31 -16.68
C GLU A 521 -7.65 -10.65 -16.08
N LYS A 522 -6.69 -11.55 -15.83
CA LYS A 522 -6.96 -12.83 -15.13
C LYS A 522 -7.41 -12.63 -13.68
N SER A 523 -7.02 -11.53 -13.03
CA SER A 523 -7.39 -11.23 -11.65
C SER A 523 -8.76 -10.54 -11.50
N ASP A 524 -9.29 -9.94 -12.57
CA ASP A 524 -10.57 -9.22 -12.54
C ASP A 524 -11.76 -10.18 -12.63
N ILE A 525 -12.35 -10.50 -11.48
CA ILE A 525 -13.55 -11.36 -11.32
C ILE A 525 -14.76 -10.82 -12.12
N PHE A 526 -14.82 -9.50 -12.37
CA PHE A 526 -15.89 -8.88 -13.18
C PHE A 526 -15.68 -9.01 -14.70
N ASN A 527 -14.49 -9.47 -15.12
CA ASN A 527 -14.12 -9.71 -16.51
C ASN A 527 -14.01 -11.20 -16.87
N SER A 528 -14.18 -12.12 -15.91
CA SER A 528 -14.22 -13.54 -16.24
C SER A 528 -15.45 -13.86 -17.10
N ASP A 529 -15.26 -14.60 -18.20
CA ASP A 529 -16.34 -15.02 -19.10
C ASP A 529 -17.37 -15.94 -18.41
N ASN A 530 -17.01 -16.51 -17.24
CA ASN A 530 -17.90 -17.22 -16.33
C ASN A 530 -17.90 -16.54 -14.95
N PRO A 531 -18.90 -15.71 -14.61
CA PRO A 531 -19.09 -15.29 -13.23
C PRO A 531 -19.53 -16.52 -12.41
N GLU A 532 -18.76 -16.91 -11.40
CA GLU A 532 -19.23 -17.90 -10.43
C GLU A 532 -20.54 -17.38 -9.79
N GLU A 533 -21.60 -18.18 -9.84
CA GLU A 533 -22.88 -17.81 -9.24
C GLU A 533 -22.75 -17.78 -7.72
N ASP A 534 -23.09 -16.64 -7.08
CA ASP A 534 -23.14 -16.55 -5.62
C ASP A 534 -24.27 -17.43 -5.08
N LYS A 535 -23.92 -18.62 -4.60
CA LYS A 535 -24.86 -19.58 -4.05
C LYS A 535 -25.43 -19.17 -2.69
N VAL A 536 -24.70 -18.35 -1.92
CA VAL A 536 -25.11 -17.98 -0.56
C VAL A 536 -26.17 -16.87 -0.61
N LYS A 537 -26.04 -15.91 -1.53
CA LYS A 537 -26.97 -14.78 -1.71
C LYS A 537 -27.22 -14.05 -0.40
N LEU A 538 -26.15 -13.45 0.14
CA LEU A 538 -26.22 -12.70 1.40
C LEU A 538 -27.27 -11.56 1.30
N GLY A 539 -28.14 -11.47 2.30
CA GLY A 539 -29.20 -10.46 2.38
C GLY A 539 -30.55 -10.87 1.79
N GLU A 540 -30.63 -12.04 1.14
CA GLU A 540 -31.90 -12.67 0.77
C GLU A 540 -32.42 -13.61 1.87
N PRO A 541 -33.74 -13.81 2.03
CA PRO A 541 -34.28 -14.75 3.02
C PRO A 541 -33.63 -16.14 2.91
N GLY A 542 -33.29 -16.74 4.05
CA GLY A 542 -32.64 -18.06 4.13
C GLY A 542 -31.13 -18.06 3.84
N TRP A 543 -30.45 -16.91 3.82
CA TRP A 543 -29.02 -16.83 3.53
C TRP A 543 -28.15 -17.53 4.58
N ARG A 544 -28.60 -17.59 5.85
CA ARG A 544 -27.85 -18.22 6.95
C ARG A 544 -27.74 -19.72 6.73
N GLU A 545 -28.84 -20.37 6.40
CA GLU A 545 -28.90 -21.79 6.10
C GLU A 545 -28.00 -22.12 4.90
N ARG A 546 -28.11 -21.34 3.82
CA ARG A 546 -27.23 -21.49 2.64
C ARG A 546 -25.75 -21.28 2.95
N TYR A 547 -25.43 -20.33 3.84
CA TYR A 547 -24.07 -20.08 4.27
C TYR A 547 -23.47 -21.30 4.99
N TYR A 548 -24.19 -21.86 5.97
CA TYR A 548 -23.70 -23.02 6.71
C TYR A 548 -23.66 -24.29 5.84
N GLU A 549 -24.60 -24.46 4.92
CA GLU A 549 -24.57 -25.55 3.95
C GLU A 549 -23.37 -25.46 3.01
N GLU A 550 -23.13 -24.29 2.39
CA GLU A 550 -22.05 -24.13 1.40
C GLU A 550 -20.66 -24.11 2.06
N LYS A 551 -20.51 -23.50 3.24
CA LYS A 551 -19.20 -23.35 3.90
C LYS A 551 -18.81 -24.49 4.81
N PHE A 552 -19.78 -25.16 5.43
CA PHE A 552 -19.53 -26.21 6.42
C PHE A 552 -20.19 -27.56 6.06
N GLY A 553 -20.96 -27.63 4.98
CA GLY A 553 -21.66 -28.86 4.58
C GLY A 553 -22.83 -29.23 5.50
N ALA A 554 -23.31 -28.30 6.32
CA ALA A 554 -24.37 -28.54 7.30
C ALA A 554 -25.75 -28.56 6.61
N ARG A 555 -26.49 -29.67 6.71
CA ARG A 555 -27.76 -29.85 6.00
C ARG A 555 -28.99 -29.88 6.90
N THR A 556 -28.81 -30.11 8.20
CA THR A 556 -29.92 -30.12 9.17
C THR A 556 -29.79 -28.96 10.17
N PRO A 557 -30.91 -28.46 10.74
CA PRO A 557 -30.87 -27.42 11.76
C PRO A 557 -30.02 -27.79 12.98
N GLU A 558 -29.99 -29.07 13.37
CA GLU A 558 -29.22 -29.57 14.50
C GLU A 558 -27.71 -29.49 14.21
N GLN A 559 -27.30 -29.88 12.99
CA GLN A 559 -25.91 -29.76 12.55
C GLN A 559 -25.46 -28.29 12.49
N ILE A 560 -26.33 -27.41 11.99
CA ILE A 560 -26.07 -25.97 11.95
C ILE A 560 -25.87 -25.44 13.37
N GLU A 561 -26.71 -25.83 14.32
CA GLU A 561 -26.60 -25.38 15.72
C GLU A 561 -25.32 -25.89 16.39
N GLU A 562 -24.95 -27.16 16.17
CA GLU A 562 -23.72 -27.75 16.69
C GLU A 562 -22.49 -27.02 16.16
N ILE A 563 -22.40 -26.84 14.84
CA ILE A 563 -21.31 -26.11 14.18
C ILE A 563 -21.27 -24.66 14.65
N ARG A 564 -22.43 -24.00 14.78
CA ARG A 564 -22.50 -22.62 15.27
C ARG A 564 -21.91 -22.49 16.67
N ARG A 565 -22.26 -23.40 17.59
CA ARG A 565 -21.73 -23.39 18.96
C ARG A 565 -20.22 -23.60 19.00
N ASP A 566 -19.73 -24.58 18.23
CA ASP A 566 -18.29 -24.87 18.16
C ASP A 566 -17.51 -23.69 17.55
N VAL A 567 -17.97 -23.15 16.40
CA VAL A 567 -17.33 -22.01 15.74
C VAL A 567 -17.34 -20.77 16.63
N VAL A 568 -18.45 -20.46 17.32
CA VAL A 568 -18.52 -19.33 18.25
C VAL A 568 -17.55 -19.51 19.40
N LEU A 569 -17.45 -20.72 19.98
CA LEU A 569 -16.48 -21.02 21.02
C LEU A 569 -15.05 -20.80 20.53
N LYS A 570 -14.68 -21.34 19.37
CA LYS A 570 -13.33 -21.22 18.80
C LYS A 570 -12.98 -19.80 18.37
N TYR A 571 -13.94 -19.06 17.83
CA TYR A 571 -13.75 -17.65 17.51
C TYR A 571 -13.52 -16.83 18.78
N THR A 572 -14.28 -17.11 19.84
CA THR A 572 -14.14 -16.42 21.15
C THR A 572 -12.82 -16.76 21.83
N GLU A 573 -12.41 -18.03 21.83
CA GLU A 573 -11.07 -18.46 22.29
C GLU A 573 -9.98 -17.64 21.57
N GLY A 574 -10.14 -17.43 20.26
CA GLY A 574 -9.21 -16.64 19.48
C GLY A 574 -9.22 -15.16 19.79
N LEU A 575 -10.37 -14.55 20.04
CA LEU A 575 -10.43 -13.16 20.47
C LEU A 575 -9.69 -12.95 21.79
N CYS A 576 -9.86 -13.88 22.74
CA CYS A 576 -9.09 -13.87 23.98
C CYS A 576 -7.59 -14.03 23.71
N TRP A 577 -7.20 -14.98 22.83
CA TRP A 577 -5.80 -15.18 22.46
C TRP A 577 -5.17 -13.93 21.85
N VAL A 578 -5.86 -13.26 20.92
CA VAL A 578 -5.39 -12.02 20.28
C VAL A 578 -5.24 -10.91 21.30
N MET A 579 -6.21 -10.76 22.22
CA MET A 579 -6.14 -9.76 23.28
C MET A 579 -4.91 -9.98 24.18
N HIS A 580 -4.66 -11.21 24.63
CA HIS A 580 -3.44 -11.52 25.37
C HIS A 580 -2.17 -11.27 24.54
N TYR A 581 -2.17 -11.60 23.25
CA TYR A 581 -0.99 -11.41 22.39
C TYR A 581 -0.56 -9.95 22.28
N TYR A 582 -1.54 -9.04 22.18
CA TYR A 582 -1.30 -7.60 22.10
C TYR A 582 -0.79 -7.02 23.42
N TYR A 583 -1.40 -7.37 24.55
CA TYR A 583 -1.14 -6.73 25.85
C TYR A 583 -0.07 -7.41 26.70
N GLU A 584 0.03 -8.74 26.65
CA GLU A 584 0.95 -9.53 27.48
C GLU A 584 2.00 -10.29 26.66
N GLY A 585 1.73 -10.51 25.37
CA GLY A 585 2.56 -11.35 24.50
C GLY A 585 1.97 -12.75 24.34
N VAL A 586 2.73 -13.66 23.72
CA VAL A 586 2.19 -14.96 23.29
C VAL A 586 1.75 -15.79 24.51
N CYS A 587 0.43 -15.98 24.67
CA CYS A 587 -0.13 -16.82 25.75
C CYS A 587 -0.16 -18.31 25.38
N SER A 588 -0.19 -18.64 24.08
CA SER A 588 -0.04 -20.01 23.58
C SER A 588 0.62 -20.00 22.21
N TRP A 589 1.72 -20.74 22.08
CA TRP A 589 2.40 -20.93 20.79
C TRP A 589 1.71 -21.95 19.88
N GLN A 590 0.82 -22.78 20.44
CA GLN A 590 0.20 -23.91 19.74
C GLN A 590 -1.25 -23.69 19.31
N TRP A 591 -1.94 -22.73 19.94
CA TRP A 591 -3.24 -22.26 19.49
C TRP A 591 -3.08 -21.64 18.09
#